data_AF-U1P1S1-F1
#
_entry.id   AF-U1P1S1-F1
#
_cell.length_a   1.000
_cell.length_b   1.000
_cell.length_c   1.000
_cell.angle_alpha   90.00
_cell.angle_beta   90.00
_cell.angle_gamma   90.00
#
_symmetry.space_group_name_H-M   'P 1'
#
loop_
_entity.id
_entity.type
_entity.pdbx_description
1 polymer ?
#
loop_
_entity_poly.entity_id
_entity_poly.type
_entity_poly.pdbx_seq_one_letter_code
_entity_poly.pdbx_strand_id
1 'polypeptide(L)'
;MYPLAVGEEYGETLDEQLFVSLVGANSAANVTAVWEPFEGSSVRGTATFGRPVPREAQRSVARTTVASELPAAREDALDAVNRGEGYEAVARAVTEAVVGDTLGDTQRQLETDGVERAVVVSRFLRFADAAGVARGELGGFDPSTADAAAMTDSLVDGLTDRLVGGLGSFETPVDAASAVSTGEVTVAVTTWTKKR
;
A
#
# COMPACT_ATOMS: atom_id res chain seq x y z
N MET A 1 9.66 5.08 -8.03
CA MET A 1 8.54 4.38 -7.38
C MET A 1 9.01 4.02 -5.98
N TYR A 2 8.79 4.95 -5.04
CA TYR A 2 9.14 4.75 -3.63
C TYR A 2 8.06 3.88 -2.97
N PRO A 3 8.43 2.88 -2.15
CA PRO A 3 7.44 2.08 -1.43
C PRO A 3 6.68 2.98 -0.44
N LEU A 4 5.36 2.83 -0.38
CA LEU A 4 4.55 3.41 0.70
C LEU A 4 5.09 2.84 2.03
N ALA A 5 5.46 3.72 2.95
CA ALA A 5 6.17 3.39 4.18
C ALA A 5 5.33 2.67 5.26
N VAL A 6 4.20 2.08 4.87
CA VAL A 6 3.47 1.10 5.68
C VAL A 6 4.30 -0.20 5.84
N GLY A 7 5.29 -0.42 4.95
CA GLY A 7 6.16 -1.60 4.99
C GLY A 7 7.31 -1.58 6.01
N GLU A 8 7.66 -0.44 6.62
CA GLU A 8 8.80 -0.38 7.57
C GLU A 8 8.42 -0.92 8.97
N GLU A 9 7.22 -0.60 9.48
CA GLU A 9 6.75 -1.06 10.80
C GLU A 9 6.39 -2.56 10.79
N TYR A 10 5.84 -3.05 9.66
CA TYR A 10 5.72 -4.49 9.40
C TYR A 10 7.07 -5.21 9.35
N GLY A 11 8.14 -4.51 8.92
CA GLY A 11 9.48 -5.06 8.79
C GLY A 11 10.07 -5.53 10.11
N GLU A 12 9.87 -4.77 11.21
CA GLU A 12 10.41 -5.12 12.54
C GLU A 12 9.64 -6.29 13.18
N THR A 13 8.31 -6.32 13.07
CA THR A 13 7.49 -7.38 13.69
C THR A 13 7.60 -8.72 12.94
N LEU A 14 7.76 -8.67 11.60
CA LEU A 14 8.08 -9.86 10.81
C LEU A 14 9.51 -10.34 11.07
N ASP A 15 10.47 -9.46 11.30
CA ASP A 15 11.85 -9.85 11.63
C ASP A 15 11.86 -10.72 12.88
N GLU A 16 11.21 -10.30 13.98
CA GLU A 16 11.23 -11.08 15.22
C GLU A 16 10.59 -12.47 15.07
N GLN A 17 9.42 -12.58 14.41
CA GLN A 17 8.73 -13.86 14.26
C GLN A 17 9.40 -14.80 13.24
N LEU A 18 9.94 -14.25 12.14
CA LEU A 18 10.65 -15.05 11.14
C LEU A 18 12.06 -15.43 11.61
N PHE A 19 12.75 -14.56 12.34
CA PHE A 19 14.06 -14.87 12.91
C PHE A 19 13.94 -16.04 13.89
N VAL A 20 12.92 -16.05 14.76
CA VAL A 20 12.67 -17.18 15.69
C VAL A 20 12.39 -18.50 14.95
N SER A 21 11.73 -18.46 13.78
CA SER A 21 11.48 -19.65 12.95
C SER A 21 12.71 -20.10 12.15
N LEU A 22 13.55 -19.16 11.70
CA LEU A 22 14.68 -19.43 10.79
C LEU A 22 16.02 -19.69 11.50
N VAL A 23 16.13 -19.43 12.81
CA VAL A 23 17.34 -19.69 13.63
C VAL A 23 17.77 -21.17 13.63
N GLY A 24 16.91 -22.11 13.20
CA GLY A 24 17.26 -23.54 13.07
C GLY A 24 17.86 -23.97 11.72
N ALA A 25 17.76 -23.15 10.66
CA ALA A 25 18.17 -23.55 9.32
C ALA A 25 19.52 -22.93 8.93
N ASN A 26 20.45 -23.74 8.43
CA ASN A 26 21.76 -23.30 7.93
C ASN A 26 21.67 -22.55 6.58
N SER A 27 20.57 -21.84 6.35
CA SER A 27 20.11 -21.26 5.09
C SER A 27 19.94 -19.75 5.25
N ALA A 28 20.31 -18.99 4.23
CA ALA A 28 19.98 -17.56 4.19
C ALA A 28 18.56 -17.37 3.63
N ALA A 29 17.89 -16.30 4.05
CA ALA A 29 16.53 -15.98 3.64
C ALA A 29 16.40 -14.52 3.18
N ASN A 30 15.43 -14.29 2.31
CA ASN A 30 14.93 -13.01 1.85
C ASN A 30 13.40 -13.10 1.87
N VAL A 31 12.74 -12.08 2.40
CA VAL A 31 11.29 -12.00 2.41
C VAL A 31 10.89 -10.80 1.57
N THR A 32 9.95 -11.01 0.65
CA THR A 32 9.37 -9.97 -0.18
C THR A 32 7.87 -9.93 0.08
N ALA A 33 7.36 -8.82 0.58
CA ALA A 33 5.94 -8.56 0.73
C ALA A 33 5.46 -7.66 -0.40
N VAL A 34 4.37 -8.04 -1.06
CA VAL A 34 3.75 -7.29 -2.14
C VAL A 34 2.29 -7.06 -1.78
N TRP A 35 1.87 -5.81 -1.80
CA TRP A 35 0.49 -5.40 -1.62
C TRP A 35 -0.06 -4.86 -2.94
N GLU A 36 -1.21 -5.35 -3.35
CA GLU A 36 -1.97 -4.89 -4.52
C GLU A 36 -3.46 -4.88 -4.15
N PRO A 37 -4.22 -3.82 -4.49
CA PRO A 37 -5.64 -3.73 -4.17
C PRO A 37 -6.50 -4.73 -4.96
N PHE A 38 -5.99 -5.23 -6.08
CA PHE A 38 -6.50 -6.34 -6.87
C PHE A 38 -5.35 -6.83 -7.77
N GLU A 39 -5.44 -8.06 -8.25
CA GLU A 39 -4.37 -8.66 -9.08
C GLU A 39 -4.07 -7.81 -10.32
N GLY A 40 -2.79 -7.47 -10.51
CA GLY A 40 -2.35 -6.70 -11.68
C GLY A 40 -2.61 -5.20 -11.59
N SER A 41 -2.98 -4.68 -10.42
CA SER A 41 -3.13 -3.24 -10.20
C SER A 41 -1.85 -2.46 -10.54
N SER A 42 -2.05 -1.27 -11.12
CA SER A 42 -0.95 -0.33 -11.41
C SER A 42 -0.39 0.33 -10.15
N VAL A 43 -1.15 0.29 -9.05
CA VAL A 43 -0.77 0.79 -7.73
C VAL A 43 -0.41 -0.41 -6.86
N ARG A 44 0.85 -0.46 -6.42
CA ARG A 44 1.37 -1.57 -5.60
C ARG A 44 2.39 -1.10 -4.57
N GLY A 45 2.37 -1.77 -3.42
CA GLY A 45 3.38 -1.67 -2.38
C GLY A 45 4.36 -2.83 -2.46
N THR A 46 5.64 -2.59 -2.18
CA THR A 46 6.62 -3.68 -2.06
C THR A 46 7.57 -3.39 -0.91
N ALA A 47 7.74 -4.37 -0.02
CA ALA A 47 8.74 -4.34 1.03
C ALA A 47 9.65 -5.58 0.89
N THR A 48 10.93 -5.42 1.17
CA THR A 48 11.89 -6.52 1.10
C THR A 48 12.76 -6.53 2.34
N PHE A 49 12.88 -7.69 2.96
CA PHE A 49 13.63 -7.92 4.18
C PHE A 49 14.67 -9.04 4.01
N GLY A 50 15.77 -8.96 4.74
CA GLY A 50 16.84 -9.95 4.73
C GLY A 50 17.88 -9.74 3.63
N ARG A 51 18.72 -10.76 3.42
CA ARG A 51 19.85 -10.63 2.48
C ARG A 51 19.38 -10.60 1.03
N PRO A 52 20.07 -9.89 0.12
CA PRO A 52 19.79 -10.01 -1.31
C PRO A 52 20.01 -11.45 -1.79
N VAL A 53 19.08 -11.97 -2.58
CA VAL A 53 19.16 -13.34 -3.10
C VAL A 53 20.30 -13.44 -4.13
N PRO A 54 21.34 -14.27 -3.92
CA PRO A 54 22.45 -14.40 -4.86
C PRO A 54 21.98 -14.94 -6.21
N ARG A 55 22.50 -14.38 -7.31
CA ARG A 55 22.09 -14.73 -8.68
C ARG A 55 22.26 -16.22 -9.02
N GLU A 56 23.29 -16.85 -8.48
CA GLU A 56 23.67 -18.24 -8.81
C GLU A 56 23.32 -19.28 -7.73
N ALA A 57 22.68 -18.86 -6.64
CA ALA A 57 22.30 -19.80 -5.58
C ALA A 57 21.07 -20.61 -6.00
N GLN A 58 21.02 -21.88 -5.60
CA GLN A 58 19.79 -22.67 -5.67
C GLN A 58 18.80 -22.11 -4.66
N ARG A 59 17.62 -21.73 -5.14
CA ARG A 59 16.59 -21.02 -4.38
C ARG A 59 15.38 -21.92 -4.16
N SER A 60 14.80 -21.83 -2.98
CA SER A 60 13.45 -22.31 -2.69
C SER A 60 12.57 -21.11 -2.38
N VAL A 61 11.35 -21.06 -2.93
CA VAL A 61 10.41 -19.96 -2.73
C VAL A 61 9.10 -20.53 -2.21
N ALA A 62 8.68 -20.05 -1.04
CA ALA A 62 7.34 -20.29 -0.49
C ALA A 62 6.54 -18.97 -0.56
N ARG A 63 5.25 -19.05 -0.87
CA ARG A 63 4.33 -17.90 -0.89
C ARG A 63 3.18 -18.14 0.06
N THR A 64 2.75 -17.09 0.75
CA THR A 64 1.56 -17.10 1.60
C THR A 64 0.90 -15.73 1.54
N THR A 65 -0.41 -15.69 1.77
CA THR A 65 -1.16 -14.45 1.99
C THR A 65 -1.30 -14.23 3.49
N VAL A 66 -1.15 -12.99 3.93
CA VAL A 66 -1.38 -12.57 5.33
C VAL A 66 -2.30 -11.36 5.34
N ALA A 67 -3.01 -11.15 6.44
CA ALA A 67 -3.84 -9.95 6.63
C ALA A 67 -2.96 -8.69 6.63
N SER A 68 -3.43 -7.66 5.95
CA SER A 68 -2.92 -6.29 6.03
C SER A 68 -3.61 -5.56 7.18
N GLU A 69 -2.92 -4.57 7.75
CA GLU A 69 -3.54 -3.57 8.63
C GLU A 69 -4.42 -2.57 7.86
N LEU A 70 -4.32 -2.55 6.53
CA LEU A 70 -5.17 -1.70 5.70
C LEU A 70 -6.63 -2.18 5.75
N PRO A 71 -7.60 -1.25 5.80
CA PRO A 71 -9.01 -1.62 5.82
C PRO A 71 -9.42 -2.43 4.58
N ALA A 72 -10.31 -3.40 4.80
CA ALA A 72 -10.91 -4.14 3.71
C ALA A 72 -11.95 -3.26 2.99
N ALA A 73 -11.70 -2.93 1.72
CA ALA A 73 -12.57 -2.09 0.91
C ALA A 73 -13.58 -2.91 0.07
N ARG A 74 -13.52 -4.24 0.15
CA ARG A 74 -14.33 -5.13 -0.70
C ARG A 74 -15.82 -4.95 -0.47
N GLU A 75 -16.25 -4.84 0.79
CA GLU A 75 -17.68 -4.69 1.13
C GLU A 75 -18.22 -3.35 0.61
N ASP A 76 -17.50 -2.25 0.84
CA ASP A 76 -17.88 -0.93 0.34
C ASP A 76 -17.92 -0.87 -1.20
N ALA A 77 -16.95 -1.51 -1.86
CA ALA A 77 -16.92 -1.62 -3.31
C ALA A 77 -18.11 -2.44 -3.86
N LEU A 78 -18.47 -3.55 -3.20
CA LEU A 78 -19.63 -4.36 -3.54
C LEU A 78 -20.94 -3.60 -3.35
N ASP A 79 -21.05 -2.85 -2.25
CA ASP A 79 -22.22 -2.02 -1.98
C ASP A 79 -22.39 -0.91 -3.02
N ALA A 80 -21.29 -0.30 -3.48
CA ALA A 80 -21.32 0.70 -4.54
C ALA A 80 -21.85 0.12 -5.87
N VAL A 81 -21.32 -1.02 -6.31
CA VAL A 81 -21.80 -1.65 -7.56
C VAL A 81 -23.23 -2.19 -7.42
N ASN A 82 -23.64 -2.63 -6.23
CA ASN A 82 -25.02 -3.04 -5.95
C ASN A 82 -26.02 -1.87 -6.07
N ARG A 83 -25.57 -0.63 -5.84
CA ARG A 83 -26.35 0.60 -6.11
C ARG A 83 -26.38 0.99 -7.59
N GLY A 84 -25.70 0.24 -8.46
CA GLY A 84 -25.63 0.49 -9.89
C GLY A 84 -24.46 1.38 -10.32
N GLU A 85 -23.47 1.59 -9.44
CA GLU A 85 -22.28 2.38 -9.75
C GLU A 85 -21.25 1.57 -10.57
N GLY A 86 -20.33 2.27 -11.25
CA GLY A 86 -19.35 1.67 -12.15
C GLY A 86 -17.98 1.41 -11.51
N TYR A 87 -16.97 1.15 -12.35
CA TYR A 87 -15.58 0.94 -11.91
C TYR A 87 -14.99 2.10 -11.11
N GLU A 88 -15.42 3.34 -11.40
CA GLU A 88 -14.99 4.52 -10.66
C GLU A 88 -15.35 4.43 -9.17
N ALA A 89 -16.53 3.92 -8.85
CA ALA A 89 -16.94 3.75 -7.45
C ALA A 89 -16.16 2.64 -6.74
N VAL A 90 -15.82 1.56 -7.46
CA VAL A 90 -14.93 0.51 -6.94
C VAL A 90 -13.54 1.07 -6.65
N ALA A 91 -12.97 1.83 -7.60
CA ALA A 91 -11.68 2.49 -7.42
C ALA A 91 -11.72 3.48 -6.24
N ARG A 92 -12.78 4.29 -6.15
CA ARG A 92 -12.96 5.27 -5.09
C ARG A 92 -13.02 4.62 -3.72
N ALA A 93 -13.84 3.58 -3.54
CA ALA A 93 -13.94 2.83 -2.29
C ALA A 93 -12.57 2.28 -1.84
N VAL A 94 -11.79 1.72 -2.77
CA VAL A 94 -10.42 1.26 -2.51
C VAL A 94 -9.51 2.41 -2.07
N THR A 95 -9.54 3.55 -2.76
CA THR A 95 -8.67 4.69 -2.43
C THR A 95 -9.05 5.38 -1.14
N GLU A 96 -10.34 5.54 -0.84
CA GLU A 96 -10.82 6.14 0.39
C GLU A 96 -10.40 5.29 1.59
N ALA A 97 -10.52 3.95 1.49
CA ALA A 97 -10.05 3.04 2.53
C ALA A 97 -8.54 3.16 2.78
N VAL A 98 -7.73 3.21 1.72
CA VAL A 98 -6.26 3.22 1.85
C VAL A 98 -5.74 4.59 2.30
N VAL A 99 -6.20 5.67 1.66
CA VAL A 99 -5.74 7.03 1.93
C VAL A 99 -6.31 7.52 3.26
N GLY A 100 -7.61 7.31 3.49
CA GLY A 100 -8.30 7.78 4.69
C GLY A 100 -7.74 7.17 5.98
N ASP A 101 -7.49 5.86 5.98
CA ASP A 101 -6.91 5.19 7.15
C ASP A 101 -5.44 5.58 7.38
N THR A 102 -4.64 5.63 6.30
CA THR A 102 -3.21 5.95 6.42
C THR A 102 -2.94 7.41 6.84
N LEU A 103 -3.75 8.35 6.33
CA LEU A 103 -3.58 9.77 6.62
C LEU A 103 -4.36 10.20 7.86
N GLY A 104 -5.53 9.63 8.12
CA GLY A 104 -6.35 9.93 9.30
C GLY A 104 -6.62 11.43 9.51
N ASP A 105 -6.93 11.81 10.75
CA ASP A 105 -7.04 13.22 11.14
C ASP A 105 -5.64 13.81 11.41
N THR A 106 -5.09 14.47 10.40
CA THR A 106 -3.73 15.05 10.41
C THR A 106 -3.70 16.58 10.44
N GLN A 107 -4.86 17.23 10.58
CA GLN A 107 -4.97 18.69 10.52
C GLN A 107 -4.07 19.37 11.55
N ARG A 108 -4.16 18.94 12.82
CA ARG A 108 -3.41 19.54 13.92
C ARG A 108 -1.89 19.45 13.70
N GLN A 109 -1.42 18.31 13.21
CA GLN A 109 0.00 18.06 12.97
C GLN A 109 0.50 18.91 11.79
N LEU A 110 -0.33 19.18 10.79
CA LEU A 110 0.01 20.06 9.66
C LEU A 110 0.08 21.54 10.05
N GLU A 111 -0.74 21.97 11.00
CA GLU A 111 -0.73 23.35 11.54
C GLU A 111 0.42 23.61 12.53
N THR A 112 1.05 22.56 13.05
CA THR A 112 2.13 22.66 14.04
C THR A 112 3.51 22.72 13.35
N ASP A 113 4.50 23.35 13.98
CA ASP A 113 5.89 23.30 13.50
C ASP A 113 6.66 22.08 14.05
N GLY A 114 7.66 21.63 13.30
CA GLY A 114 8.62 20.62 13.77
C GLY A 114 8.47 19.23 13.13
N VAL A 115 8.91 18.20 13.87
CA VAL A 115 9.11 16.84 13.34
C VAL A 115 7.79 16.18 12.96
N GLU A 116 6.73 16.36 13.76
CA GLU A 116 5.41 15.77 13.50
C GLU A 116 4.85 16.23 12.16
N ARG A 117 4.93 17.54 11.87
CA ARG A 117 4.56 18.10 10.57
C ARG A 117 5.42 17.54 9.45
N ALA A 118 6.73 17.46 9.62
CA ALA A 118 7.62 16.92 8.60
C ALA A 118 7.27 15.47 8.22
N VAL A 119 6.87 14.65 9.20
CA VAL A 119 6.40 13.28 8.98
C VAL A 119 5.09 13.26 8.20
N VAL A 120 4.10 14.07 8.59
CA VAL A 120 2.80 14.13 7.89
C VAL A 120 2.95 14.65 6.46
N VAL A 121 3.71 15.74 6.27
CA VAL A 121 4.03 16.26 4.93
C VAL A 121 4.71 15.19 4.08
N SER A 122 5.64 14.42 4.65
CA SER A 122 6.28 13.30 3.96
C SER A 122 5.27 12.22 3.54
N ARG A 123 4.27 11.90 4.38
CA ARG A 123 3.19 10.95 4.04
C ARG A 123 2.34 11.47 2.88
N PHE A 124 1.87 12.72 2.92
CA PHE A 124 1.12 13.34 1.82
C PHE A 124 1.91 13.33 0.51
N LEU A 125 3.20 13.67 0.54
CA LEU A 125 4.04 13.69 -0.67
C LEU A 125 4.27 12.29 -1.25
N ARG A 126 4.34 11.24 -0.42
CA ARG A 126 4.43 9.86 -0.91
C ARG A 126 3.15 9.43 -1.64
N PHE A 127 1.98 9.79 -1.10
CA PHE A 127 0.72 9.56 -1.81
C PHE A 127 0.61 10.41 -3.06
N ALA A 128 1.10 11.65 -3.05
CA ALA A 128 1.13 12.52 -4.24
C ALA A 128 1.90 11.85 -5.39
N ASP A 129 3.09 11.29 -5.12
CA ASP A 129 3.90 10.56 -6.10
C ASP A 129 3.14 9.34 -6.66
N ALA A 130 2.44 8.60 -5.80
CA ALA A 130 1.64 7.45 -6.21
C ALA A 130 0.42 7.86 -7.07
N ALA A 131 -0.25 8.94 -6.68
CA ALA A 131 -1.40 9.53 -7.35
C ALA A 131 -1.03 10.23 -8.67
N GLY A 132 0.25 10.62 -8.84
CA GLY A 132 0.69 11.48 -9.93
C GLY A 132 0.28 12.94 -9.75
N VAL A 133 -0.04 13.35 -8.52
CA VAL A 133 -0.43 14.73 -8.18
C VAL A 133 0.83 15.54 -7.85
N ALA A 134 0.99 16.70 -8.49
CA ALA A 134 2.14 17.54 -8.24
C ALA A 134 2.04 18.19 -6.85
N ARG A 135 3.20 18.40 -6.19
CA ARG A 135 3.24 19.07 -4.88
C ARG A 135 2.53 20.42 -4.86
N GLY A 136 2.60 21.17 -5.96
CA GLY A 136 1.92 22.47 -6.07
C GLY A 136 0.40 22.36 -6.18
N GLU A 137 -0.11 21.23 -6.69
CA GLU A 137 -1.55 20.97 -6.84
C GLU A 137 -2.19 20.57 -5.50
N LEU A 138 -1.46 19.82 -4.67
CA LEU A 138 -1.92 19.50 -3.31
C LEU A 138 -2.17 20.75 -2.46
N GLY A 139 -1.37 21.81 -2.65
CA GLY A 139 -1.46 23.02 -1.83
C GLY A 139 -1.29 22.72 -0.33
N GLY A 140 -1.85 23.55 0.55
CA GLY A 140 -2.12 23.19 1.94
C GLY A 140 -0.93 22.85 2.85
N PHE A 141 0.32 22.99 2.37
CA PHE A 141 1.46 22.66 3.21
C PHE A 141 1.87 23.80 4.13
N ASP A 142 1.53 25.06 3.85
CA ASP A 142 1.82 26.15 4.79
C ASP A 142 1.00 25.95 6.09
N PRO A 143 1.62 26.02 7.29
CA PRO A 143 0.90 25.77 8.54
C PRO A 143 -0.33 26.65 8.73
N SER A 144 -0.29 27.89 8.24
CA SER A 144 -1.38 28.86 8.41
C SER A 144 -2.56 28.65 7.44
N THR A 145 -2.35 27.86 6.38
CA THR A 145 -3.35 27.54 5.36
C THR A 145 -3.49 26.04 5.17
N ALA A 146 -3.15 25.25 6.20
CA ALA A 146 -3.20 23.80 6.11
C ALA A 146 -4.63 23.32 5.96
N ASP A 147 -4.85 22.40 5.02
CA ASP A 147 -6.16 21.78 4.79
C ASP A 147 -5.94 20.29 4.48
N ALA A 148 -5.90 19.50 5.55
CA ALA A 148 -5.70 18.06 5.46
C ALA A 148 -6.80 17.37 4.65
N ALA A 149 -8.04 17.85 4.77
CA ALA A 149 -9.18 17.28 4.08
C ALA A 149 -9.08 17.51 2.56
N ALA A 150 -8.85 18.76 2.13
CA ALA A 150 -8.71 19.07 0.70
C ALA A 150 -7.50 18.36 0.06
N MET A 151 -6.39 18.24 0.79
CA MET A 151 -5.23 17.46 0.34
C MET A 151 -5.56 15.97 0.21
N THR A 152 -6.31 15.42 1.17
CA THR A 152 -6.72 14.01 1.16
C THR A 152 -7.67 13.72 0.00
N ASP A 153 -8.66 14.58 -0.23
CA ASP A 153 -9.60 14.45 -1.35
C ASP A 153 -8.87 14.49 -2.70
N SER A 154 -7.91 15.40 -2.86
CA SER A 154 -7.08 15.49 -4.07
C SER A 154 -6.27 14.21 -4.34
N LEU A 155 -5.80 13.55 -3.28
CA LEU A 155 -5.09 12.28 -3.38
C LEU A 155 -6.03 11.12 -3.73
N VAL A 156 -7.22 11.09 -3.12
CA VAL A 156 -8.27 10.11 -3.41
C VAL A 156 -8.67 10.18 -4.88
N ASP A 157 -8.95 11.38 -5.40
CA ASP A 157 -9.36 11.57 -6.79
C ASP A 157 -8.24 11.14 -7.76
N GLY A 158 -7.00 11.58 -7.54
CA GLY A 158 -5.87 11.22 -8.40
C GLY A 158 -5.55 9.72 -8.40
N LEU A 159 -5.67 9.04 -7.24
CA LEU A 159 -5.51 7.58 -7.18
C LEU A 159 -6.70 6.84 -7.80
N THR A 160 -7.91 7.38 -7.67
CA THR A 160 -9.13 6.79 -8.27
C THR A 160 -8.96 6.72 -9.78
N ASP A 161 -8.60 7.83 -10.41
CA ASP A 161 -8.36 7.91 -11.86
C ASP A 161 -7.33 6.87 -12.33
N ARG A 162 -6.26 6.70 -11.55
CA ARG A 162 -5.20 5.75 -11.86
C ARG A 162 -5.64 4.29 -11.72
N LEU A 163 -6.47 3.99 -10.72
CA LEU A 163 -7.00 2.65 -10.48
C LEU A 163 -8.06 2.24 -11.49
N VAL A 164 -8.92 3.18 -11.92
CA VAL A 164 -9.94 2.92 -12.95
C VAL A 164 -9.32 2.34 -14.22
N GLY A 165 -8.14 2.84 -14.62
CA GLY A 165 -7.41 2.30 -15.78
C GLY A 165 -7.02 0.81 -15.63
N GLY A 166 -6.76 0.34 -14.39
CA GLY A 166 -6.46 -1.06 -14.11
C GLY A 166 -7.70 -1.94 -14.03
N LEU A 167 -8.83 -1.40 -13.59
CA LEU A 167 -10.08 -2.15 -13.44
C LEU A 167 -10.72 -2.56 -14.78
N GLY A 168 -10.32 -1.92 -15.89
CA GLY A 168 -10.78 -2.27 -17.23
C GLY A 168 -10.41 -3.70 -17.70
N SER A 169 -9.56 -4.43 -16.96
CA SER A 169 -9.27 -5.84 -17.24
C SER A 169 -10.39 -6.80 -16.80
N PHE A 170 -11.29 -6.36 -15.92
CA PHE A 170 -12.43 -7.16 -15.46
C PHE A 170 -13.62 -7.01 -16.42
N GLU A 171 -14.41 -8.08 -16.59
CA GLU A 171 -15.58 -8.05 -17.47
C GLU A 171 -16.70 -7.15 -16.94
N THR A 172 -16.88 -7.09 -15.61
CA THR A 172 -17.89 -6.25 -14.97
C THR A 172 -17.35 -5.52 -13.72
N PRO A 173 -17.98 -4.41 -13.31
CA PRO A 173 -17.69 -3.76 -12.02
C PRO A 173 -17.88 -4.69 -10.82
N VAL A 174 -18.80 -5.65 -10.89
CA VAL A 174 -19.04 -6.63 -9.82
C VAL A 174 -17.86 -7.60 -9.69
N ASP A 175 -17.29 -8.05 -10.82
CA ASP A 175 -16.10 -8.90 -10.81
C ASP A 175 -14.90 -8.15 -10.24
N ALA A 176 -14.73 -6.89 -10.64
CA ALA A 176 -13.72 -5.99 -10.09
C ALA A 176 -13.87 -5.81 -8.57
N ALA A 177 -15.07 -5.47 -8.09
CA ALA A 177 -15.36 -5.32 -6.66
C ALA A 177 -15.08 -6.62 -5.89
N SER A 178 -15.46 -7.77 -6.44
CA SER A 178 -15.22 -9.08 -5.82
C SER A 178 -13.72 -9.43 -5.72
N ALA A 179 -12.91 -8.94 -6.67
CA ALA A 179 -11.47 -9.16 -6.71
C ALA A 179 -10.68 -8.23 -5.77
N VAL A 180 -11.31 -7.20 -5.18
CA VAL A 180 -10.64 -6.27 -4.26
C VAL A 180 -10.05 -7.02 -3.07
N SER A 181 -8.76 -6.79 -2.78
CA SER A 181 -7.99 -7.48 -1.74
C SER A 181 -7.13 -6.51 -0.90
N THR A 182 -7.63 -5.30 -0.61
CA THR A 182 -6.86 -4.28 0.13
C THR A 182 -6.39 -4.74 1.52
N GLY A 183 -7.16 -5.62 2.17
CA GLY A 183 -6.84 -6.19 3.48
C GLY A 183 -5.85 -7.36 3.45
N GLU A 184 -5.17 -7.61 2.33
CA GLU A 184 -4.28 -8.76 2.17
C GLU A 184 -2.91 -8.37 1.58
N VAL A 185 -1.85 -9.05 2.03
CA VAL A 185 -0.49 -8.90 1.51
C VAL A 185 0.02 -10.28 1.09
N THR A 186 0.60 -10.36 -0.11
CA THR A 186 1.30 -11.57 -0.56
C THR A 186 2.74 -11.54 -0.09
N VAL A 187 3.14 -12.52 0.71
CA VAL A 187 4.50 -12.67 1.24
C VAL A 187 5.19 -13.84 0.55
N ALA A 188 6.33 -13.56 -0.07
CA ALA A 188 7.23 -14.56 -0.65
C ALA A 188 8.48 -14.70 0.20
N VAL A 189 8.71 -15.89 0.75
CA VAL A 189 9.94 -16.24 1.47
C VAL A 189 10.85 -17.03 0.53
N THR A 190 11.98 -16.44 0.18
CA THR A 190 13.03 -17.06 -0.63
C THR A 190 14.17 -17.50 0.27
N THR A 191 14.52 -18.79 0.23
CA THR A 191 15.67 -19.35 0.97
C THR A 191 16.70 -19.94 0.02
N TRP A 192 17.97 -19.92 0.44
CA TRP A 192 19.07 -20.52 -0.32
C TRP A 192 20.18 -21.03 0.61
N THR A 193 20.91 -22.02 0.11
CA THR A 193 22.13 -22.52 0.77
C THR A 193 23.29 -21.58 0.48
N LYS A 194 24.09 -21.29 1.52
CA LYS A 194 25.37 -20.59 1.32
C LYS A 194 26.35 -21.58 0.68
N LYS A 195 27.00 -21.21 -0.43
CA LYS A 195 28.24 -21.89 -0.82
C LYS A 195 29.23 -21.71 0.33
N ARG A 196 29.79 -22.81 0.83
CA ARG A 196 30.93 -22.79 1.76
C ARG A 196 32.15 -22.20 1.08
#